data_AF-A0A1I6KPY4-F1
#
_entry.id   AF-A0A1I6KPY4-F1
#
_cell.length_a   1.000
_cell.length_b   1.000
_cell.length_c   1.000
_cell.angle_alpha   90.00
_cell.angle_beta   90.00
_cell.angle_gamma   90.00
#
_symmetry.space_group_name_H-M   'P 1'
#
loop_
_entity.id
_entity.type
_entity.pdbx_description
1 polymer ?
#
loop_
_entity_poly.entity_id
_entity_poly.type
_entity_poly.pdbx_seq_one_letter_code
_entity_poly.pdbx_strand_id
1 'polypeptide(L)'
;MRKRKYDSIDRMVKTGRGMHACGLVSGEHFQRLAWCGIAPPAPLTPDEVRAIREEADLSLYVFANMLSTTARLLRRYEQGLDRPTGPLLRFLHTIREQGVQRIFPLTSAALGGKA
;
A
#
# COMPACT_ATOMS: atom_id res chain seq x y z
N MET A 1 24.92 9.13 -6.27
CA MET A 1 23.73 9.20 -5.37
C MET A 1 22.65 10.10 -6.01
N ARG A 2 21.70 9.57 -6.79
CA ARG A 2 20.64 10.40 -7.42
C ARG A 2 19.46 10.62 -6.46
N LYS A 3 19.59 11.57 -5.54
CA LYS A 3 18.53 12.03 -4.61
C LYS A 3 17.62 13.13 -5.18
N ARG A 4 17.36 13.16 -6.49
CA ARG A 4 16.89 14.42 -7.14
C ARG A 4 15.37 14.62 -7.25
N LYS A 5 14.54 13.56 -7.23
CA LYS A 5 13.09 13.69 -7.49
C LYS A 5 12.25 13.90 -6.22
N TYR A 6 12.69 13.37 -5.08
CA TYR A 6 11.97 13.49 -3.81
C TYR A 6 12.36 14.73 -3.00
N ASP A 7 13.57 15.27 -3.19
CA ASP A 7 14.09 16.40 -2.41
C ASP A 7 13.29 17.71 -2.64
N SER A 8 12.82 17.98 -3.86
CA SER A 8 11.99 19.16 -4.12
C SER A 8 10.61 19.06 -3.46
N ILE A 9 10.00 17.87 -3.50
CA ILE A 9 8.70 17.61 -2.87
C ILE A 9 8.83 17.68 -1.34
N ASP A 10 9.85 17.06 -0.77
CA ASP A 10 10.11 17.09 0.68
C ASP A 10 10.31 18.52 1.17
N ARG A 11 11.08 19.33 0.44
CA ARG A 11 11.24 20.76 0.74
C ARG A 11 9.91 21.51 0.65
N MET A 12 9.12 21.26 -0.39
CA MET A 12 7.82 21.89 -0.57
C MET A 12 6.86 21.56 0.59
N VAL A 13 6.79 20.29 0.99
CA VAL A 13 5.98 19.85 2.16
C VAL A 13 6.51 20.46 3.45
N LYS A 14 7.85 20.54 3.63
CA LYS A 14 8.47 21.19 4.79
C LYS A 14 8.10 22.67 4.87
N THR A 15 8.19 23.41 3.76
CA THR A 15 7.80 24.82 3.70
C THR A 15 6.31 25.01 3.96
N GLY A 16 5.47 24.20 3.32
CA GLY A 16 4.02 24.26 3.51
C GLY A 16 3.60 23.97 4.95
N ARG A 17 4.33 23.12 5.68
CA ARG A 17 4.11 22.89 7.11
C ARG A 17 4.34 24.16 7.94
N GLY A 18 5.39 24.93 7.63
CA GLY A 18 5.66 26.22 8.27
C GLY A 18 4.58 27.25 7.94
N MET A 19 4.17 27.32 6.67
CA MET A 19 3.07 28.21 6.25
C MET A 19 1.75 27.87 6.94
N HIS A 20 1.44 26.58 7.09
CA HIS A 20 0.27 26.13 7.84
C HIS A 20 0.35 26.48 9.32
N ALA A 21 1.51 26.27 9.96
CA ALA A 21 1.73 26.58 11.37
C ALA A 21 1.53 28.08 11.69
N CYS A 22 1.83 28.97 10.75
CA CYS A 22 1.61 30.41 10.88
C CYS A 22 0.26 30.90 10.35
N GLY A 23 -0.65 29.99 9.97
CA GLY A 23 -2.01 30.34 9.50
C GLY A 23 -2.10 30.85 8.06
N LEU A 24 -1.00 30.82 7.29
CA LEU A 24 -0.98 31.28 5.89
C LEU A 24 -1.60 30.26 4.93
N VAL A 25 -1.67 28.99 5.33
CA VAL A 25 -2.26 27.89 4.56
C VAL A 25 -3.28 27.16 5.44
N SER A 26 -4.49 26.95 4.91
CA SER A 26 -5.53 26.20 5.62
C SER A 26 -5.12 24.73 5.83
N GLY A 27 -5.72 24.07 6.82
CA GLY A 27 -5.47 22.64 7.07
C GLY A 27 -5.78 21.76 5.85
N GLU A 28 -6.89 22.05 5.15
CA GLU A 28 -7.28 21.34 3.92
C GLU A 28 -6.21 21.46 2.81
N HIS A 29 -5.71 22.68 2.56
CA HIS A 29 -4.67 22.90 1.56
C HIS A 29 -3.35 22.24 1.95
N PHE A 30 -2.97 22.30 3.22
CA PHE A 30 -1.78 21.63 3.71
C PHE A 30 -1.91 20.10 3.60
N GLN A 31 -3.07 19.53 3.87
CA GLN A 31 -3.33 18.10 3.73
C GLN A 31 -3.13 17.63 2.28
N ARG A 32 -3.65 18.38 1.30
CA ARG A 32 -3.44 18.08 -0.13
C ARG A 32 -1.96 18.13 -0.51
N LEU A 33 -1.23 19.11 0.01
CA LEU A 33 0.22 19.21 -0.19
C LEU A 33 0.97 18.03 0.45
N ALA A 34 0.58 17.64 1.66
CA ALA A 34 1.19 16.52 2.37
C ALA A 34 1.03 15.19 1.62
N TRP A 35 -0.11 14.98 0.94
CA TRP A 35 -0.31 13.80 0.09
C TRP A 35 0.72 13.66 -1.03
N CYS A 36 1.18 14.77 -1.62
CA CYS A 36 2.22 14.74 -2.64
C CYS A 36 3.56 14.21 -2.13
N GLY A 37 3.84 14.41 -0.83
CA GLY A 37 5.09 13.97 -0.19
C GLY A 37 5.02 12.62 0.53
N ILE A 38 3.97 11.82 0.32
CA ILE A 38 3.89 10.50 0.94
C ILE A 38 5.01 9.61 0.37
N ALA A 39 6.00 9.30 1.20
CA ALA A 39 7.07 8.38 0.87
C ALA A 39 6.50 6.99 0.48
N PRO A 40 7.16 6.26 -0.43
CA PRO A 40 6.84 4.86 -0.63
C PRO A 40 7.06 4.09 0.69
N PRO A 41 6.21 3.11 1.01
CA PRO A 41 6.40 2.28 2.19
C PRO A 41 7.70 1.46 2.06
N ALA A 42 8.20 1.00 3.20
CA ALA A 42 9.41 0.16 3.22
C ALA A 42 9.21 -1.12 2.38
N PRO A 43 10.26 -1.64 1.73
CA PRO A 43 10.20 -2.94 1.07
C PRO A 43 9.77 -4.02 2.05
N LEU A 44 8.89 -4.92 1.62
CA LEU A 44 8.53 -6.10 2.40
C LEU A 44 9.56 -7.21 2.18
N THR A 45 9.87 -7.92 3.27
CA THR A 45 10.61 -9.17 3.25
C THR A 45 9.77 -10.32 2.69
N PRO A 46 10.39 -11.42 2.24
CA PRO A 46 9.65 -12.59 1.74
C PRO A 46 8.68 -13.16 2.79
N ASP A 47 9.11 -13.20 4.05
CA ASP A 47 8.31 -13.71 5.16
C ASP A 47 7.14 -12.78 5.49
N GLU A 48 7.33 -11.45 5.42
CA GLU A 48 6.21 -10.51 5.57
C GLU A 48 5.17 -10.66 4.45
N VAL A 49 5.58 -10.89 3.20
CA VAL A 49 4.63 -11.14 2.10
C VAL A 49 3.84 -12.43 2.34
N ARG A 50 4.52 -13.48 2.81
CA ARG A 50 3.89 -14.75 3.17
C ARG A 50 2.91 -14.59 4.34
N ALA A 51 3.32 -13.88 5.39
CA ALA A 51 2.51 -13.65 6.59
C ALA A 51 1.18 -12.98 6.24
N ILE A 52 1.18 -11.95 5.38
CA ILE A 52 -0.06 -11.27 4.94
C ILE A 52 -1.05 -12.25 4.33
N ARG A 53 -0.57 -13.23 3.54
CA ARG A 53 -1.42 -14.26 2.93
C ARG A 53 -1.95 -15.24 3.98
N GLU A 54 -1.08 -15.70 4.87
CA GLU A 54 -1.37 -16.76 5.84
C GLU A 54 -2.26 -16.26 6.98
N GLU A 55 -2.11 -15.01 7.41
CA GLU A 55 -3.02 -14.35 8.36
C GLU A 55 -4.46 -14.26 7.84
N ALA A 56 -4.64 -14.27 6.51
CA ALA A 56 -5.96 -14.29 5.87
C ALA A 56 -6.48 -15.71 5.58
N ASP A 57 -5.73 -16.76 5.96
CA ASP A 57 -6.01 -18.17 5.64
C ASP A 57 -6.25 -18.43 4.14
N LEU A 58 -5.48 -17.73 3.29
CA LEU A 58 -5.63 -17.81 1.83
C LEU A 58 -4.58 -18.73 1.20
N SER A 59 -5.04 -19.55 0.25
CA SER A 59 -4.13 -20.25 -0.63
C SER A 59 -3.36 -19.28 -1.54
N LEU A 60 -2.18 -19.70 -1.99
CA LEU A 60 -1.33 -18.90 -2.89
C LEU A 60 -2.08 -18.44 -4.15
N TYR A 61 -2.91 -19.30 -4.74
CA TYR A 61 -3.63 -19.01 -5.97
C TYR A 61 -4.79 -18.04 -5.75
N VAL A 62 -5.55 -18.20 -4.66
CA VAL A 62 -6.63 -17.28 -4.31
C VAL A 62 -6.07 -15.89 -4.04
N PHE A 63 -5.02 -15.80 -3.22
CA PHE A 63 -4.40 -14.51 -2.92
C PHE A 63 -3.79 -13.85 -4.16
N ALA A 64 -3.13 -14.63 -5.03
CA ALA A 64 -2.63 -14.10 -6.29
C ALA A 64 -3.75 -13.52 -7.18
N ASN A 65 -4.89 -14.21 -7.28
CA ASN A 65 -6.04 -13.73 -8.05
C ASN A 65 -6.62 -12.44 -7.45
N MET A 66 -6.74 -12.35 -6.12
CA MET A 66 -7.21 -11.13 -5.44
C MET A 66 -6.30 -9.92 -5.69
N LEU A 67 -4.97 -10.15 -5.77
CA LEU A 67 -3.98 -9.11 -6.04
C LEU A 67 -3.82 -8.81 -7.54
N SER A 68 -4.63 -9.39 -8.42
CA SER A 68 -4.49 -9.29 -9.88
C SER A 68 -3.07 -9.63 -10.38
N THR A 69 -2.49 -10.67 -9.79
CA THR A 69 -1.14 -11.17 -10.11
C THR A 69 -1.16 -12.68 -10.37
N THR A 70 -0.01 -13.25 -10.71
CA THR A 70 0.13 -14.70 -10.92
C THR A 70 0.68 -15.39 -9.67
N ALA A 71 0.22 -16.62 -9.41
CA ALA A 71 0.77 -17.44 -8.31
C ALA A 71 2.28 -17.67 -8.46
N ARG A 72 2.80 -17.70 -9.70
CA ARG A 72 4.24 -17.76 -10.00
C ARG A 72 4.98 -16.53 -9.46
N LEU A 73 4.47 -15.33 -9.74
CA LEU A 73 5.10 -14.08 -9.31
C LEU A 73 4.98 -13.90 -7.79
N LEU A 74 3.82 -14.20 -7.22
CA LEU A 74 3.63 -14.17 -5.76
C LEU A 74 4.59 -15.14 -5.05
N ARG A 75 4.75 -16.37 -5.57
CA ARG A 75 5.74 -17.32 -5.04
C ARG A 75 7.16 -16.77 -5.08
N ARG A 76 7.55 -16.08 -6.17
CA ARG A 76 8.87 -15.44 -6.27
C ARG A 76 9.05 -14.35 -5.23
N TYR A 77 8.00 -13.61 -4.87
CA TYR A 77 8.04 -12.67 -3.74
C TYR A 77 8.24 -13.37 -2.41
N GLU A 78 7.46 -14.41 -2.12
CA GLU A 78 7.57 -15.20 -0.88
C GLU A 78 8.88 -16.00 -0.76
N GLN A 79 9.62 -16.17 -1.86
CA GLN A 79 10.95 -16.80 -1.88
C GLN A 79 12.09 -15.77 -1.91
N GLY A 80 11.79 -14.48 -2.03
CA GLY A 80 12.79 -13.42 -2.15
C GLY A 80 13.53 -13.38 -3.48
N LEU A 81 13.04 -14.07 -4.50
CA LEU A 81 13.59 -14.05 -5.86
C LEU A 81 13.25 -12.75 -6.59
N ASP A 82 12.07 -12.18 -6.30
CA ASP A 82 11.67 -10.82 -6.69
C ASP A 82 11.13 -10.09 -5.47
N ARG A 83 10.78 -8.81 -5.62
CA ARG A 83 10.13 -8.01 -4.55
C ARG A 83 8.91 -7.26 -5.10
N PRO A 84 7.81 -7.15 -4.31
CA PRO A 84 6.72 -6.28 -4.68
C PRO A 84 7.20 -4.82 -4.70
N THR A 85 6.78 -4.06 -5.70
CA THR A 85 7.15 -2.65 -5.87
C THR A 85 5.94 -1.82 -6.26
N GLY A 86 6.08 -0.49 -6.20
CA GLY A 86 5.07 0.44 -6.70
C GLY A 86 3.70 0.27 -6.02
N PRO A 87 2.59 0.23 -6.79
CA PRO A 87 1.24 0.10 -6.26
C PRO A 87 1.03 -1.18 -5.44
N LEU A 88 1.57 -2.31 -5.89
CA LEU A 88 1.39 -3.59 -5.20
C LEU A 88 2.03 -3.57 -3.81
N LEU A 89 3.20 -2.94 -3.66
CA LEU A 89 3.84 -2.80 -2.35
C LEU A 89 2.95 -1.98 -1.40
N ARG A 90 2.44 -0.81 -1.84
CA ARG A 90 1.49 -0.03 -1.04
C ARG A 90 0.26 -0.84 -0.66
N PHE A 91 -0.28 -1.59 -1.61
CA PHE A 91 -1.49 -2.37 -1.40
C PHE A 91 -1.29 -3.51 -0.39
N LEU A 92 -0.16 -4.21 -0.45
CA LEU A 92 0.19 -5.23 0.56
C LEU A 92 0.36 -4.62 1.95
N HIS A 93 0.95 -3.43 2.07
CA HIS A 93 0.99 -2.69 3.35
C HIS A 93 -0.42 -2.37 3.85
N THR A 94 -1.31 -1.88 2.97
CA THR A 94 -2.70 -1.61 3.35
C THR A 94 -3.43 -2.87 3.83
N ILE A 95 -3.26 -4.00 3.12
CA ILE A 95 -3.87 -5.29 3.53
C ILE A 95 -3.31 -5.73 4.88
N ARG A 96 -2.00 -5.61 5.11
CA ARG A 96 -1.37 -5.93 6.39
C ARG A 96 -1.92 -5.09 7.54
N GLU A 97 -2.13 -3.79 7.32
CA GLU A 97 -2.60 -2.86 8.34
C GLU A 97 -4.09 -2.96 8.62
N GLN A 98 -4.89 -3.33 7.62
CA GLN A 98 -6.35 -3.22 7.67
C GLN A 98 -7.11 -4.55 7.57
N GLY A 99 -6.42 -5.63 7.21
CA GLY A 99 -6.99 -6.95 6.96
C GLY A 99 -7.63 -7.10 5.58
N VAL A 100 -7.58 -8.32 5.03
CA VAL A 100 -8.13 -8.67 3.71
C VAL A 100 -9.62 -8.33 3.58
N GLN A 101 -10.42 -8.62 4.60
CA GLN A 101 -11.88 -8.46 4.55
C GLN A 101 -12.31 -7.00 4.38
N ARG A 102 -11.54 -6.05 4.91
CA ARG A 102 -11.84 -4.62 4.76
C ARG A 102 -11.55 -4.13 3.34
N ILE A 103 -10.53 -4.70 2.71
CA ILE A 103 -10.08 -4.32 1.37
C ILE A 103 -10.90 -5.02 0.29
N PHE A 104 -11.27 -6.28 0.53
CA PHE A 104 -12.08 -7.12 -0.35
C PHE A 104 -13.35 -7.57 0.39
N PRO A 105 -14.33 -6.67 0.58
CA PRO A 105 -15.56 -7.03 1.26
C PRO A 105 -16.35 -8.03 0.39
N LEU A 106 -16.62 -9.20 0.97
CA LEU A 106 -17.58 -10.14 0.40
C LEU A 106 -18.98 -9.59 0.65
N THR A 107 -19.57 -8.95 -0.36
CA THR A 107 -20.97 -8.54 -0.30
C THR A 107 -21.87 -9.77 -0.37
N SER A 108 -23.05 -9.72 0.26
CA SER A 108 -24.03 -10.82 0.23
C SER A 108 -24.41 -11.23 -1.19
N ALA A 109 -24.38 -10.29 -2.14
CA ALA A 109 -24.57 -10.53 -3.57
C ALA A 109 -23.51 -11.47 -4.18
N ALA A 110 -22.27 -11.44 -3.69
CA ALA A 110 -21.19 -12.30 -4.15
C ALA A 110 -21.28 -13.73 -3.55
N LEU A 111 -22.00 -13.91 -2.45
CA LEU A 111 -22.16 -15.19 -1.75
C LEU A 111 -23.42 -15.97 -2.19
N GLY A 112 -24.13 -15.48 -3.22
CA GLY A 112 -25.24 -16.23 -3.84
C GLY A 112 -26.49 -16.39 -2.99
N GLY A 113 -26.68 -15.58 -1.94
CA GLY A 113 -27.90 -15.57 -1.15
C GLY A 113 -29.07 -14.98 -1.93
N LYS A 114 -29.91 -15.84 -2.53
CA LYS A 114 -31.29 -15.43 -2.86
C LYS A 114 -32.03 -15.19 -1.55
N ALA A 115 -32.62 -14.00 -1.42
CA ALA A 115 -33.66 -13.74 -0.43
C ALA A 115 -34.89 -14.62 -0.69
#